data_AF-A0A2S7UXM9-F1
#
_entry.id   AF-A0A2S7UXM9-F1
#
_cell.length_a   1.000
_cell.length_b   1.000
_cell.length_c   1.000
_cell.angle_alpha   90.00
_cell.angle_beta   90.00
_cell.angle_gamma   90.00
#
_symmetry.space_group_name_H-M   'P 1'
#
loop_
_entity.id
_entity.type
_entity.pdbx_description
1 polymer ?
#
loop_
_entity_poly.entity_id
_entity_poly.type
_entity_poly.pdbx_seq_one_letter_code
_entity_poly.pdbx_strand_id
1 'polypeptide(L)'
;MKFLLLILSLPLLVSCAPNSVSYFHPKSEHGDVINNGCSQIPNTVRYQSEAADYRIELFPHGVALKLTLQHQSKARWINNNFNLLIDGKKYSSTVKTLDNPYQRTYCDFLFWGCRTYDIYTQIINFPLSEATNVILEPPSPQINRVKLKVGSIKYVYKKSVLWQAINC
;
A
#
# COMPACT_ATOMS: atom_id res chain seq x y z
N MET A 1 4.59 -37.99 29.18
CA MET A 1 4.91 -38.20 27.74
C MET A 1 3.95 -37.56 26.74
N LYS A 2 2.81 -36.93 27.13
CA LYS A 2 1.92 -36.25 26.16
C LYS A 2 2.31 -34.81 25.80
N PHE A 3 3.11 -34.14 26.64
CA PHE A 3 3.50 -32.73 26.42
C PHE A 3 4.68 -32.54 25.45
N LEU A 4 5.51 -33.56 25.22
CA LEU A 4 6.67 -33.44 24.33
C LEU A 4 6.29 -33.45 22.84
N LEU A 5 5.19 -34.13 22.49
CA LEU A 5 4.67 -34.22 21.12
C LEU A 5 4.04 -32.90 20.63
N LEU A 6 3.58 -32.04 21.54
CA LEU A 6 3.02 -30.74 21.18
C LEU A 6 4.10 -29.70 20.84
N ILE A 7 5.30 -29.85 21.41
CA ILE A 7 6.43 -28.94 21.18
C ILE A 7 7.13 -29.26 19.84
N LEU A 8 7.11 -30.53 19.41
CA LEU A 8 7.69 -30.94 18.13
C LEU A 8 6.81 -30.61 16.91
N SER A 9 5.51 -30.37 17.09
CA SER A 9 4.60 -29.96 16.00
C SER A 9 4.51 -28.44 15.79
N LEU A 10 5.02 -27.65 16.74
CA LEU A 10 5.01 -26.18 16.67
C LEU A 10 5.85 -25.57 15.51
N PRO A 11 7.06 -26.08 15.16
CA PRO A 11 7.87 -25.47 14.11
C PRO A 11 7.40 -25.77 12.67
N LEU A 12 6.38 -26.64 12.48
CA LEU A 12 5.80 -26.94 11.16
C LEU A 12 4.75 -25.90 10.71
N LEU A 13 4.30 -25.03 11.61
CA LEU A 13 3.20 -24.08 11.34
C LEU A 13 3.66 -22.69 10.89
N VAL A 14 4.97 -22.39 10.95
CA VAL A 14 5.52 -21.07 10.57
C VAL A 14 6.83 -21.25 9.79
N SER A 15 6.79 -22.07 8.75
CA SER A 15 7.93 -22.18 7.84
C SER A 15 7.97 -20.94 6.95
N CYS A 16 9.06 -20.16 7.04
CA CYS A 16 9.39 -19.11 6.07
C CYS A 16 10.57 -19.58 5.23
N ALA A 17 10.52 -19.38 3.91
CA ALA A 17 11.62 -19.70 3.00
C ALA A 17 12.31 -18.42 2.51
N PRO A 18 13.65 -18.38 2.48
CA PRO A 18 14.38 -17.25 1.91
C PRO A 18 14.26 -17.28 0.39
N ASN A 19 13.76 -16.19 -0.20
CA ASN A 19 13.69 -16.00 -1.64
C ASN A 19 14.43 -14.73 -2.06
N SER A 20 15.35 -14.85 -3.01
CA SER A 20 16.01 -13.68 -3.63
C SER A 20 15.02 -13.01 -4.57
N VAL A 21 14.65 -11.77 -4.25
CA VAL A 21 13.70 -10.98 -5.04
C VAL A 21 14.31 -9.63 -5.39
N SER A 22 14.05 -9.18 -6.62
CA SER A 22 14.35 -7.83 -7.06
C SER A 22 13.07 -7.01 -7.03
N TYR A 23 13.11 -5.83 -6.42
CA TYR A 23 11.96 -4.94 -6.31
C TYR A 23 12.38 -3.48 -6.12
N PHE A 24 11.41 -2.58 -6.26
CA PHE A 24 11.59 -1.17 -5.95
C PHE A 24 11.31 -0.91 -4.48
N HIS A 25 12.34 -0.55 -3.72
CA HIS A 25 12.19 -0.20 -2.31
C HIS A 25 11.87 1.30 -2.17
N PRO A 26 10.73 1.68 -1.56
CA PRO A 26 10.36 3.07 -1.37
C PRO A 26 11.07 3.68 -0.16
N LYS A 27 11.27 4.99 -0.24
CA LYS A 27 11.52 5.89 0.88
C LYS A 27 10.52 7.03 0.75
N SER A 28 9.74 7.26 1.81
CA SER A 28 8.75 8.35 1.87
C SER A 28 9.15 9.38 2.92
N GLU A 29 8.76 10.64 2.69
CA GLU A 29 8.96 11.73 3.65
C GLU A 29 8.00 11.67 4.85
N HIS A 30 6.79 11.16 4.65
CA HIS A 30 5.70 11.23 5.63
C HIS A 30 4.92 9.92 5.81
N GLY A 31 5.15 8.93 4.96
CA GLY A 31 4.44 7.65 4.98
C GLY A 31 5.33 6.51 5.48
N ASP A 32 4.68 5.48 6.04
CA ASP A 32 5.34 4.25 6.46
C ASP A 32 5.51 3.32 5.27
N VAL A 33 6.67 2.67 5.16
CA VAL A 33 6.86 1.58 4.21
C VAL A 33 6.28 0.31 4.82
N ILE A 34 5.31 -0.28 4.13
CA ILE A 34 4.62 -1.50 4.58
C ILE A 34 4.78 -2.63 3.57
N ASN A 35 4.73 -3.85 4.09
CA ASN A 35 4.55 -5.04 3.26
C ASN A 35 3.06 -5.19 2.96
N ASN A 36 2.70 -5.28 1.69
CA ASN A 36 1.32 -5.49 1.26
C ASN A 36 1.17 -6.87 0.62
N GLY A 37 0.31 -7.72 1.19
CA GLY A 37 0.07 -9.07 0.70
C GLY A 37 1.15 -10.10 1.07
N CYS A 38 1.08 -11.24 0.39
CA CYS A 38 1.84 -12.45 0.72
C CYS A 38 3.32 -12.41 0.33
N SER A 39 3.67 -11.63 -0.69
CA SER A 39 5.03 -11.57 -1.22
C SER A 39 6.04 -10.95 -0.25
N GLN A 40 5.56 -10.31 0.82
CA GLN A 40 6.32 -9.53 1.80
C GLN A 40 7.23 -8.47 1.15
N ILE A 41 6.93 -8.05 -0.08
CA ILE A 41 7.71 -7.03 -0.76
C ILE A 41 7.28 -5.66 -0.17
N PRO A 42 8.20 -4.89 0.43
CA PRO A 42 7.91 -3.54 0.89
C PRO A 42 7.91 -2.59 -0.32
N ASN A 43 6.91 -2.66 -1.18
CA ASN A 43 6.71 -1.76 -2.34
C ASN A 43 5.58 -0.75 -2.12
N THR A 44 4.97 -0.76 -0.93
CA THR A 44 3.80 0.05 -0.61
C THR A 44 4.15 1.08 0.45
N VAL A 45 3.75 2.33 0.22
CA VAL A 45 3.80 3.40 1.21
C VAL A 45 2.40 3.67 1.74
N ARG A 46 2.27 3.74 3.06
CA ARG A 46 1.02 4.04 3.76
C ARG A 46 1.09 5.39 4.45
N TYR A 47 0.12 6.25 4.16
CA TYR A 47 -0.16 7.47 4.90
C TYR A 47 -1.41 7.24 5.74
N GLN A 48 -1.25 7.22 7.06
CA GLN A 48 -2.34 6.92 7.98
C GLN A 48 -2.71 8.13 8.84
N SER A 49 -4.00 8.27 9.10
CA SER A 49 -4.59 9.16 10.11
C SER A 49 -5.75 8.45 10.78
N GLU A 50 -6.34 9.05 11.81
CA GLU A 50 -7.55 8.49 12.45
C GLU A 50 -8.72 8.31 11.47
N ALA A 51 -8.82 9.18 10.46
CA ALA A 51 -9.94 9.20 9.53
C ALA A 51 -9.69 8.42 8.22
N ALA A 52 -8.45 8.03 7.93
CA ALA A 52 -8.08 7.51 6.62
C ALA A 52 -6.82 6.62 6.63
N ASP A 53 -6.85 5.60 5.79
CA ASP A 53 -5.68 4.79 5.39
C ASP A 53 -5.46 4.94 3.88
N TYR A 54 -4.42 5.67 3.50
CA TYR A 54 -4.07 5.92 2.10
C TYR A 54 -2.80 5.17 1.72
N ARG A 55 -2.91 4.21 0.82
CA ARG A 55 -1.82 3.35 0.38
C ARG A 55 -1.47 3.62 -1.07
N ILE A 56 -0.18 3.63 -1.35
CA ILE A 56 0.39 3.86 -2.68
C ILE A 56 1.34 2.71 -2.95
N GLU A 57 1.01 1.91 -3.95
CA GLU A 57 1.75 0.72 -4.32
C GLU A 57 2.30 0.87 -5.74
N LEU A 58 3.61 0.68 -5.89
CA LEU A 58 4.27 0.58 -7.19
C LEU A 58 4.29 -0.89 -7.63
N PHE A 59 3.80 -1.15 -8.85
CA PHE A 59 3.82 -2.48 -9.47
C PHE A 59 4.35 -2.36 -10.91
N PRO A 60 4.72 -3.47 -11.59
CA PRO A 60 5.48 -3.42 -12.85
C PRO A 60 4.88 -2.60 -14.01
N HIS A 61 3.58 -2.35 -13.99
CA HIS A 61 2.87 -1.65 -15.07
C HIS A 61 2.22 -0.33 -14.63
N GLY A 62 2.48 0.13 -13.41
CA GLY A 62 1.88 1.35 -12.92
C GLY A 62 1.89 1.50 -11.41
N VAL A 63 0.97 2.35 -10.95
CA VAL A 63 0.83 2.73 -9.55
C VAL A 63 -0.62 2.58 -9.14
N ALA A 64 -0.85 1.90 -8.02
CA ALA A 64 -2.16 1.76 -7.41
C ALA A 64 -2.28 2.72 -6.24
N LEU A 65 -3.30 3.58 -6.29
CA LEU A 65 -3.70 4.49 -5.23
C LEU A 65 -4.93 3.90 -4.56
N LYS A 66 -4.84 3.60 -3.27
CA LYS A 66 -5.95 3.03 -2.49
C LYS A 66 -6.23 3.87 -1.27
N LEU A 67 -7.39 4.53 -1.24
CA LEU A 67 -7.86 5.32 -0.10
C LEU A 67 -9.00 4.59 0.59
N THR A 68 -8.80 4.25 1.86
CA THR A 68 -9.82 3.60 2.71
C THR A 68 -10.27 4.57 3.78
N LEU A 69 -11.58 4.78 3.88
CA LEU A 69 -12.21 5.73 4.80
C LEU A 69 -13.34 5.05 5.56
N GLN A 70 -13.67 5.53 6.75
CA GLN A 70 -14.92 5.14 7.40
C GLN A 70 -16.11 5.61 6.56
N HIS A 71 -17.13 4.75 6.42
CA HIS A 71 -18.31 5.04 5.61
C HIS A 71 -18.93 6.41 5.97
N GLN A 72 -19.40 7.14 4.96
CA GLN A 72 -19.96 8.51 5.05
C GLN A 72 -18.95 9.64 5.30
N SER A 73 -17.65 9.34 5.33
CA SER A 73 -16.63 10.38 5.35
C SER A 73 -16.65 11.20 4.05
N LYS A 74 -16.47 12.52 4.15
CA LYS A 74 -16.38 13.39 2.98
C LYS A 74 -14.93 13.52 2.55
N ALA A 75 -14.57 12.96 1.39
CA ALA A 75 -13.23 13.06 0.83
C ALA A 75 -13.20 13.79 -0.52
N ARG A 76 -12.12 14.53 -0.76
CA ARG A 76 -11.81 15.16 -2.05
C ARG A 76 -10.30 15.29 -2.25
N TRP A 77 -9.86 15.38 -3.49
CA TRP A 77 -8.47 15.75 -3.80
C TRP A 77 -8.28 17.26 -3.59
N ILE A 78 -7.24 17.64 -2.86
CA ILE A 78 -6.79 19.04 -2.78
C ILE A 78 -6.01 19.39 -4.04
N ASN A 79 -5.19 18.44 -4.48
CA ASN A 79 -4.49 18.41 -5.74
C ASN A 79 -4.72 17.02 -6.33
N ASN A 80 -5.27 16.96 -7.54
CA ASN A 80 -5.54 15.73 -8.29
C ASN A 80 -4.42 15.39 -9.29
N ASN A 81 -3.38 16.20 -9.37
CA ASN A 81 -2.22 15.88 -10.19
C ASN A 81 -1.40 14.77 -9.53
N PHE A 82 -0.98 13.85 -10.38
CA PHE A 82 -0.05 12.80 -10.07
C PHE A 82 1.15 12.98 -10.98
N ASN A 83 2.34 13.15 -10.40
CA ASN A 83 3.58 13.21 -11.17
C ASN A 83 4.46 12.00 -10.86
N LEU A 84 5.12 11.53 -11.90
CA LEU A 84 6.03 10.41 -11.87
C LEU A 84 7.28 10.81 -12.65
N LEU A 85 8.45 10.67 -12.04
CA LEU A 85 9.73 10.83 -12.73
C LEU A 85 10.38 9.46 -12.80
N ILE A 86 10.61 8.96 -14.01
CA ILE A 86 11.30 7.71 -14.28
C ILE A 86 12.63 8.07 -14.93
N ASP A 87 13.75 7.85 -14.23
CA ASP A 87 15.11 8.13 -14.73
C ASP A 87 15.24 9.53 -15.39
N GLY A 88 14.57 10.54 -14.80
CA GLY A 88 14.57 11.93 -15.26
C GLY A 88 13.46 12.30 -16.26
N LYS A 89 12.75 11.32 -16.84
CA LYS A 89 11.60 11.58 -17.71
C LYS A 89 10.33 11.77 -16.88
N LYS A 90 9.68 12.92 -17.05
CA LYS A 90 8.44 13.27 -16.35
C LYS A 90 7.21 12.70 -17.07
N TYR A 91 6.37 12.04 -16.29
CA TYR A 91 5.03 11.60 -16.66
C TYR A 91 4.06 12.23 -15.68
N SER A 92 2.91 12.68 -16.18
CA SER A 92 1.89 13.28 -15.34
C SER A 92 0.54 12.71 -15.73
N SER A 93 -0.32 12.53 -14.74
CA SER A 93 -1.70 12.11 -14.91
C SER A 93 -2.59 12.86 -13.94
N THR A 94 -3.89 12.86 -14.22
CA THR A 94 -4.88 13.45 -13.33
C THR A 94 -5.73 12.33 -12.75
N VAL A 95 -5.75 12.28 -11.42
CA VAL A 95 -6.52 11.32 -10.64
C VAL A 95 -7.99 11.70 -10.72
N LYS A 96 -8.84 10.70 -10.97
CA LYS A 96 -10.27 10.92 -11.13
C LYS A 96 -10.86 11.34 -9.79
N THR A 97 -12.04 11.94 -9.85
CA THR A 97 -12.85 12.23 -8.66
C THR A 97 -13.07 10.94 -7.86
N LEU A 98 -13.14 11.08 -6.53
CA LEU A 98 -13.39 9.97 -5.61
C LEU A 98 -14.87 9.55 -5.66
N ASP A 99 -15.25 8.94 -6.77
CA ASP A 99 -16.61 8.49 -7.04
C ASP A 99 -16.67 6.94 -7.02
N ASN A 100 -17.81 6.38 -6.62
CA ASN A 100 -18.09 4.94 -6.61
C ASN A 100 -17.13 4.09 -5.74
N PRO A 101 -17.10 4.28 -4.41
CA PRO A 101 -16.30 3.43 -3.54
C PRO A 101 -16.79 1.99 -3.55
N TYR A 102 -15.86 1.05 -3.44
CA TYR A 102 -16.19 -0.31 -3.02
C TYR A 102 -16.41 -0.32 -1.52
N GLN A 103 -17.58 -0.76 -1.07
CA GLN A 103 -17.92 -0.81 0.34
C GLN A 103 -17.55 -2.16 0.94
N ARG A 104 -16.89 -2.13 2.11
CA ARG A 104 -16.58 -3.34 2.85
C ARG A 104 -16.91 -3.16 4.33
N THR A 105 -17.69 -4.10 4.84
CA THR A 105 -18.06 -4.16 6.25
C THR A 105 -17.19 -5.19 6.97
N TYR A 106 -16.62 -4.79 8.09
CA TYR A 106 -15.90 -5.67 9.00
C TYR A 106 -16.67 -5.71 10.32
N CYS A 107 -17.08 -6.90 10.72
CA CYS A 107 -17.75 -7.13 11.99
C CYS A 107 -16.76 -7.76 12.96
N ASP A 108 -16.63 -7.18 14.14
CA ASP A 108 -15.83 -7.76 15.20
C ASP A 108 -16.72 -8.65 16.08
N PHE A 109 -16.39 -9.94 16.15
CA PHE A 109 -17.10 -10.91 16.96
C PHE A 109 -16.96 -10.65 18.47
N LEU A 110 -15.91 -9.95 18.89
CA LEU A 110 -15.64 -9.66 20.30
C LEU A 110 -16.35 -8.38 20.79
N PHE A 111 -16.58 -7.41 19.89
CA PHE A 111 -17.13 -6.09 20.26
C PHE A 111 -18.54 -5.82 19.71
N TRP A 112 -19.22 -6.82 19.13
CA TRP A 112 -20.61 -6.74 18.65
C TRP A 112 -20.89 -5.51 17.77
N GLY A 113 -19.88 -5.09 17.00
CA GLY A 113 -19.91 -3.88 16.21
C GLY A 113 -19.43 -4.16 14.79
N CYS A 114 -20.21 -3.73 13.81
CA CYS A 114 -19.81 -3.72 12.40
C CYS A 114 -19.37 -2.31 12.02
N ARG A 115 -18.22 -2.20 11.36
CA ARG A 115 -17.73 -0.95 10.77
C ARG A 115 -17.69 -1.10 9.26
N THR A 116 -18.35 -0.18 8.56
CA THR A 116 -18.31 -0.10 7.10
C THR A 116 -17.26 0.90 6.66
N TYR A 117 -16.51 0.54 5.63
CA TYR A 117 -15.48 1.38 5.03
C TYR A 117 -15.76 1.57 3.54
N ASP A 118 -15.54 2.79 3.07
CA ASP A 118 -15.55 3.15 1.66
C ASP A 118 -14.11 3.04 1.13
N ILE A 119 -13.90 2.23 0.09
CA ILE A 119 -12.58 1.95 -0.50
C ILE A 119 -12.55 2.48 -1.93
N TYR A 120 -11.73 3.50 -2.16
CA TYR A 120 -11.46 4.04 -3.48
C TYR A 120 -10.15 3.48 -4.00
N THR A 121 -10.16 2.92 -5.21
CA THR A 121 -8.96 2.38 -5.86
C THR A 121 -8.82 2.99 -7.24
N GLN A 122 -7.67 3.59 -7.51
CA GLN A 122 -7.32 4.06 -8.84
C GLN A 122 -5.97 3.50 -9.26
N ILE A 123 -5.94 2.95 -10.47
CA ILE A 123 -4.73 2.45 -11.11
C ILE A 123 -4.33 3.44 -12.18
N ILE A 124 -3.05 3.83 -12.18
CA ILE A 124 -2.47 4.71 -13.18
C ILE A 124 -1.33 3.96 -13.86
N ASN A 125 -1.51 3.67 -15.14
CA ASN A 125 -0.60 2.83 -15.91
C ASN A 125 0.54 3.65 -16.52
N PHE A 126 1.77 3.16 -16.36
CA PHE A 126 2.96 3.74 -16.98
C PHE A 126 3.97 2.63 -17.31
N PRO A 127 4.79 2.80 -18.35
CA PRO A 127 5.89 1.89 -18.62
C PRO A 127 6.98 2.07 -17.56
N LEU A 128 7.18 1.07 -16.70
CA LEU A 128 8.29 1.00 -15.73
C LEU A 128 9.41 0.06 -16.18
N SER A 129 9.33 -0.48 -17.39
CA SER A 129 10.35 -1.37 -17.94
C SER A 129 11.70 -0.66 -17.94
N GLU A 130 12.70 -1.29 -17.30
CA GLU A 130 14.09 -0.83 -17.20
C GLU A 130 14.34 0.37 -16.26
N ALA A 131 13.33 0.82 -15.51
CA ALA A 131 13.51 1.92 -14.58
C ALA A 131 14.49 1.58 -13.44
N THR A 132 15.43 2.48 -13.13
CA THR A 132 16.33 2.30 -11.97
C THR A 132 15.92 3.14 -10.77
N ASN A 133 15.36 4.31 -11.05
CA ASN A 133 14.92 5.29 -10.07
C ASN A 133 13.57 5.86 -10.47
N VAL A 134 12.64 5.80 -9.53
CA VAL A 134 11.28 6.31 -9.72
C VAL A 134 10.95 7.26 -8.58
N ILE A 135 10.62 8.51 -8.91
CA ILE A 135 10.14 9.50 -7.94
C ILE A 135 8.66 9.74 -8.20
N LEU A 136 7.88 9.69 -7.14
CA LEU A 136 6.44 9.67 -7.16
C LEU A 136 5.92 10.85 -6.32
N GLU A 137 5.15 11.73 -6.96
CA GLU A 137 4.42 12.81 -6.29
C GLU A 137 2.93 12.51 -6.38
N PRO A 138 2.38 11.83 -5.36
CA PRO A 138 0.98 11.43 -5.38
C PRO A 138 0.02 12.60 -5.07
N PRO A 139 -1.26 12.48 -5.44
CA PRO A 139 -2.27 13.45 -5.05
C PRO A 139 -2.47 13.43 -3.52
N SER A 140 -2.91 14.56 -2.98
CA SER A 140 -3.18 14.72 -1.54
C SER A 140 -4.67 14.78 -1.28
N PRO A 141 -5.24 13.83 -0.52
CA PRO A 141 -6.65 13.86 -0.16
C PRO A 141 -6.88 14.79 1.03
N GLN A 142 -8.10 15.34 1.09
CA GLN A 142 -8.68 16.00 2.25
C GLN A 142 -9.88 15.18 2.70
N ILE A 143 -9.90 14.77 3.97
CA ILE A 143 -10.96 13.96 4.57
C ILE A 143 -11.59 14.77 5.70
N ASN A 144 -12.90 15.00 5.65
CA ASN A 144 -13.63 15.78 6.65
C ASN A 144 -12.96 17.14 6.96
N ARG A 145 -12.46 17.80 5.90
CA ARG A 145 -11.70 19.07 5.93
C ARG A 145 -10.27 18.98 6.50
N VAL A 146 -9.82 17.82 6.95
CA VAL A 146 -8.43 17.58 7.39
C VAL A 146 -7.59 17.10 6.21
N LYS A 147 -6.45 17.76 5.98
CA LYS A 147 -5.51 17.36 4.92
C LYS A 147 -4.67 16.18 5.39
N LEU A 148 -4.59 15.12 4.60
CA LEU A 148 -3.63 14.06 4.86
C LEU A 148 -2.24 14.53 4.43
N LYS A 149 -1.24 14.38 5.31
CA LYS A 149 0.15 14.73 5.00
C LYS A 149 0.74 13.66 4.08
N VAL A 150 0.67 13.91 2.77
CA VAL A 150 1.23 13.04 1.74
C VAL A 150 2.49 13.70 1.20
N GLY A 151 3.60 12.97 1.17
CA GLY A 151 4.90 13.45 0.70
C GLY A 151 5.35 12.75 -0.57
N SER A 152 6.53 13.13 -1.07
CA SER A 152 7.15 12.44 -2.20
C SER A 152 7.57 11.01 -1.80
N ILE A 153 7.60 10.11 -2.78
CA ILE A 153 8.09 8.75 -2.60
C ILE A 153 9.20 8.51 -3.61
N LYS A 154 10.39 8.18 -3.11
CA LYS A 154 11.51 7.75 -3.94
C LYS A 154 11.65 6.23 -3.89
N TYR A 155 11.54 5.60 -5.03
CA TYR A 155 11.76 4.18 -5.21
C TYR A 155 13.14 3.93 -5.80
N VAL A 156 13.88 3.03 -5.18
CA VAL A 156 15.21 2.59 -5.65
C VAL A 156 15.15 1.10 -5.92
N TYR A 157 15.57 0.70 -7.11
CA TYR A 157 15.67 -0.72 -7.44
C TYR A 157 16.71 -1.41 -6.56
N LYS A 158 16.32 -2.52 -5.92
CA LYS A 158 17.17 -3.31 -5.04
C LYS A 158 16.92 -4.80 -5.25
N LYS A 159 17.99 -5.58 -5.09
CA LYS A 159 17.93 -7.04 -4.94
C LYS A 159 18.19 -7.40 -3.48
N SER A 160 17.29 -8.16 -2.86
CA SER A 160 17.50 -8.66 -1.49
C SER A 160 16.82 -10.00 -1.27
N VAL A 161 17.18 -10.66 -0.17
CA VAL A 161 16.52 -11.89 0.29
C VAL A 161 15.35 -11.51 1.19
N LEU A 162 14.15 -11.94 0.83
CA LEU A 162 12.93 -11.79 1.63
C LEU A 162 12.49 -13.15 2.19
N TRP A 163 11.90 -13.16 3.38
CA TRP A 163 11.49 -14.38 4.09
C TRP A 163 10.00 -14.64 3.91
N GLN A 164 9.62 -15.25 2.80
CA GLN A 164 8.20 -15.47 2.50
C GLN A 164 7.63 -16.59 3.38
N ALA A 165 6.47 -16.36 3.97
CA ALA A 165 5.72 -17.41 4.66
C ALA A 165 5.29 -18.46 3.63
N ILE A 166 5.52 -19.75 3.89
CA ILE A 166 5.27 -20.85 2.93
C ILE A 166 3.76 -21.07 2.65
N ASN A 167 2.89 -20.62 3.56
CA ASN A 167 1.42 -20.70 3.40
C ASN A 167 0.81 -19.42 2.82
N CYS A 168 1.66 -18.62 2.19
CA CYS A 168 1.36 -17.52 1.30
C CYS A 168 1.95 -17.90 -0.07
#